data_AF-A0A961TXN9-F1
#
_entry.id   AF-A0A961TXN9-F1
#
_cell.length_a   1.000
_cell.length_b   1.000
_cell.length_c   1.000
_cell.angle_alpha   90.00
_cell.angle_beta   90.00
_cell.angle_gamma   90.00
#
_symmetry.space_group_name_H-M   'P 1'
#
loop_
_entity.id
_entity.type
_entity.pdbx_description
1 polymer ?
#
loop_
_entity_poly.entity_id
_entity_poly.type
_entity_poly.pdbx_seq_one_letter_code
_entity_poly.pdbx_strand_id
1 'polypeptide(L)' 'GHGLADKPEIVALSQVDTLDADARKKKLASLKRAAGGSPILLSAVSGEGVEQALRALMRVIEEARGDQDAAPADTWLD' A
#
# COMPACT_ATOMS: atom_id res chain seq x y z
N GLY A 1 8.81 -20.12 4.46
CA GLY A 1 8.60 -18.68 4.23
C GLY A 1 7.50 -18.20 5.15
N HIS A 2 7.64 -17.03 5.77
CA HIS A 2 6.72 -16.51 6.80
C HIS A 2 5.34 -16.07 6.26
N GLY A 3 4.66 -16.92 5.47
CA GLY A 3 3.31 -16.65 4.94
C GLY A 3 3.19 -15.42 4.04
N LEU A 4 4.30 -14.93 3.45
CA LEU A 4 4.31 -13.67 2.70
C LEU A 4 3.40 -13.72 1.46
N ALA A 5 3.33 -14.87 0.79
CA ALA A 5 2.50 -15.05 -0.41
C ALA A 5 1.00 -14.97 -0.12
N ASP A 6 0.59 -15.22 1.12
CA ASP A 6 -0.81 -15.23 1.54
C ASP A 6 -1.27 -13.87 2.08
N LYS A 7 -0.35 -12.91 2.24
CA LYS A 7 -0.68 -11.58 2.75
C LYS A 7 -1.40 -10.75 1.69
N PRO A 8 -2.38 -9.92 2.09
CA PRO A 8 -2.97 -8.93 1.18
C PRO A 8 -1.91 -8.03 0.55
N GLU A 9 -2.05 -7.77 -0.75
CA GLU A 9 -1.13 -6.92 -1.50
C GLU A 9 -1.75 -5.54 -1.77
N ILE A 10 -0.98 -4.48 -1.50
CA ILE A 10 -1.30 -3.11 -1.92
C ILE A 10 -0.24 -2.67 -2.93
N VAL A 11 -0.66 -2.43 -4.17
CA VAL A 11 0.25 -2.05 -5.27
C VAL A 11 0.31 -0.54 -5.43
N ALA A 12 1.51 0.02 -5.56
CA ALA A 12 1.74 1.42 -5.86
C ALA A 12 2.74 1.61 -6.99
N LEU A 13 2.51 2.61 -7.84
CA LEU A 13 3.50 3.14 -8.77
C LEU A 13 4.29 4.24 -8.05
N SER A 14 5.56 3.98 -7.74
CA SER A 14 6.43 4.92 -7.04
C SER A 14 7.07 5.96 -7.98
N GLN A 15 7.67 6.99 -7.37
CA GLN A 15 8.46 8.04 -8.06
C GLN A 15 7.67 8.80 -9.13
N VAL A 16 6.37 8.99 -8.92
CA VAL A 16 5.51 9.62 -9.92
C VAL A 16 5.86 11.10 -10.17
N ASP A 17 6.55 11.75 -9.23
CA ASP A 17 7.11 13.10 -9.36
C ASP A 17 8.11 13.23 -10.52
N THR A 18 8.71 12.12 -10.95
CA THR A 18 9.66 12.09 -12.08
C THR A 18 8.99 11.97 -13.45
N LEU A 19 7.67 11.77 -13.47
CA LEU A 19 6.90 11.44 -14.66
C LEU A 19 6.01 12.62 -15.08
N ASP A 20 6.00 12.92 -16.37
CA ASP A 20 4.98 13.76 -16.98
C ASP A 20 3.60 13.07 -17.02
N ALA A 21 2.57 13.82 -17.41
CA ALA A 21 1.19 13.35 -17.41
C ALA A 21 0.96 12.10 -18.30
N ASP A 22 1.59 12.06 -19.48
CA ASP A 22 1.42 10.97 -20.44
C ASP A 22 2.13 9.71 -19.96
N ALA A 23 3.37 9.85 -19.47
CA ALA A 23 4.13 8.76 -18.89
C ALA A 23 3.45 8.19 -17.64
N ARG A 24 2.90 9.05 -16.76
CA ARG A 24 2.08 8.65 -15.60
C ARG A 24 0.91 7.79 -16.05
N LYS A 25 0.10 8.27 -17.00
CA LYS A 25 -1.08 7.56 -17.51
C LYS A 25 -0.72 6.21 -18.12
N LYS A 26 0.33 6.15 -18.94
CA LYS A 26 0.78 4.92 -19.60
C LYS A 26 1.29 3.89 -18.60
N LYS A 27 2.14 4.29 -17.64
CA LYS A 27 2.68 3.39 -16.62
C LYS A 27 1.59 2.89 -15.68
N LEU A 28 0.69 3.77 -15.23
CA LEU A 28 -0.44 3.38 -14.39
C LEU A 28 -1.35 2.36 -15.09
N ALA A 29 -1.70 2.60 -16.36
CA ALA A 29 -2.51 1.66 -17.13
C ALA A 29 -1.81 0.31 -17.33
N SER A 30 -0.49 0.31 -17.57
CA SER A 30 0.28 -0.93 -17.69
C SER A 30 0.35 -1.69 -16.36
N LEU A 31 0.58 -1.00 -15.24
CA LEU A 31 0.64 -1.63 -13.93
C LEU A 31 -0.73 -2.16 -13.50
N LYS A 32 -1.80 -1.41 -13.74
CA LYS A 32 -3.19 -1.86 -13.48
C LYS A 32 -3.49 -3.18 -14.19
N ARG A 33 -3.08 -3.32 -15.46
CA ARG A 33 -3.27 -4.57 -16.23
C ARG A 33 -2.48 -5.74 -15.65
N ALA A 34 -1.26 -5.49 -15.18
CA ALA A 34 -0.39 -6.54 -14.63
C ALA A 34 -0.80 -6.96 -13.20
N ALA A 35 -1.22 -5.99 -12.38
CA ALA A 35 -1.54 -6.20 -10.97
C ALA A 35 -2.99 -6.67 -10.72
N GLY A 36 -3.89 -6.53 -11.69
CA GLY A 36 -5.31 -6.89 -11.53
C GLY A 36 -6.11 -5.96 -10.60
N GLY A 37 -5.47 -4.93 -10.02
CA GLY A 37 -6.09 -3.91 -9.16
C GLY A 37 -5.70 -2.50 -9.58
N SER A 38 -6.30 -1.49 -8.96
CA SER A 38 -5.98 -0.08 -9.21
C SER A 38 -4.80 0.36 -8.34
N PRO A 39 -3.60 0.58 -8.92
CA PRO A 39 -2.43 0.97 -8.14
C PRO A 39 -2.55 2.41 -7.60
N ILE A 40 -1.94 2.65 -6.45
CA ILE A 40 -1.78 4.01 -5.89
C ILE A 40 -0.65 4.73 -6.64
N LEU A 41 -0.84 6.00 -7.00
CA LEU A 41 0.27 6.85 -7.44
C LEU A 41 0.99 7.37 -6.19
N LEU A 42 2.30 7.15 -6.11
CA LEU A 42 3.08 7.42 -4.90
C LEU A 42 4.39 8.15 -5.22
N SER A 43 4.69 9.20 -4.46
CA SER A 43 6.03 9.77 -4.38
C SER A 43 6.43 9.96 -2.92
N ALA A 44 7.50 9.29 -2.51
CA ALA A 44 8.10 9.53 -1.20
C ALA A 44 8.80 10.90 -1.11
N VAL A 45 9.15 11.50 -2.26
CA VAL A 45 9.86 12.79 -2.32
C VAL A 45 8.88 13.95 -2.16
N SER A 46 7.80 13.96 -2.95
CA SER A 46 6.80 15.03 -2.87
C SER A 46 5.72 14.78 -1.81
N GLY A 47 5.63 13.54 -1.30
CA GLY A 47 4.56 13.11 -0.39
C GLY A 47 3.26 12.71 -1.10
N GLU A 48 3.19 12.83 -2.42
CA GLU A 48 2.01 12.44 -3.20
C GLU A 48 1.63 10.98 -2.91
N GLY A 49 0.37 10.74 -2.55
CA GLY A 49 -0.17 9.40 -2.32
C GLY A 49 0.35 8.65 -1.08
N VAL A 50 1.26 9.23 -0.29
CA VAL A 50 1.80 8.58 0.92
C VAL A 50 0.68 8.33 1.93
N GLU A 51 -0.13 9.35 2.21
CA GLU A 51 -1.26 9.20 3.13
C GLU A 51 -2.28 8.17 2.63
N GLN A 52 -2.53 8.13 1.31
CA GLN A 52 -3.43 7.14 0.72
C GLN A 52 -2.91 5.71 0.95
N ALA A 53 -1.61 5.49 0.74
CA ALA A 53 -0.97 4.20 0.98
C ALA A 53 -1.01 3.81 2.46
N LEU A 54 -0.70 4.74 3.37
CA LEU A 54 -0.76 4.50 4.82
C LEU A 54 -2.18 4.18 5.29
N ARG A 55 -3.19 4.90 4.81
CA ARG A 55 -4.60 4.62 5.13
C ARG A 55 -5.05 3.26 4.56
N ALA A 56 -4.59 2.87 3.38
CA ALA A 56 -4.87 1.56 2.81
C ALA A 56 -4.24 0.44 3.64
N LEU A 57 -2.98 0.61 4.05
CA LEU A 57 -2.29 -0.32 4.92
C LEU A 57 -2.98 -0.44 6.29
N MET A 58 -3.39 0.68 6.88
CA MET A 58 -4.05 0.66 8.19
C MET A 58 -5.38 -0.10 8.14
N ARG A 59 -6.18 0.04 7.08
CA ARG A 59 -7.40 -0.77 6.92
C ARG A 59 -7.11 -2.27 6.92
N VAL A 60 -6.09 -2.71 6.17
CA VAL A 60 -5.68 -4.12 6.16
C VAL A 60 -5.24 -4.59 7.55
N ILE A 61 -4.53 -3.74 8.30
CA ILE A 61 -4.11 -4.04 9.68
C ILE A 61 -5.32 -4.12 10.62
N GLU A 62 -6.27 -3.20 10.51
CA GLU A 62 -7.48 -3.18 11.34
C GLU A 62 -8.36 -4.41 11.07
N GLU A 63 -8.56 -4.77 9.79
CA GLU A 63 -9.26 -5.99 9.39
C GLU A 63 -8.59 -7.24 9.96
N ALA A 64 -7.26 -7.34 9.83
CA ALA A 64 -6.50 -8.47 10.38
C ALA A 64 -6.53 -8.53 11.92
N ARG A 65 -6.63 -7.39 12.61
CA ARG A 65 -6.75 -7.32 14.07
C ARG A 65 -8.17 -7.62 14.55
N GLY A 66 -9.19 -7.19 13.82
CA GLY A 66 -10.59 -7.49 14.14
C GLY A 66 -10.92 -8.97 14.03
N ASP A 67 -10.24 -9.70 13.14
CA ASP A 67 -10.32 -11.17 13.03
C ASP A 67 -9.50 -11.91 14.11
N GLN A 68 -8.68 -11.20 14.91
CA GLN A 68 -7.92 -11.74 16.03
C GLN A 68 -8.44 -11.20 17.36
N ASP A 69 -9.48 -11.84 17.90
CA ASP A 69 -9.84 -11.66 19.30
C ASP A 69 -8.64 -12.00 20.22
N ALA A 70 -8.15 -10.96 20.89
CA ALA A 70 -7.26 -10.91 22.05
C ALA A 70 -5.87 -11.59 21.97
N ALA A 71 -4.84 -10.77 21.77
CA ALA A 71 -3.61 -10.91 22.55
C ALA A 71 -3.32 -9.56 23.24
N PRO A 72 -3.03 -9.53 24.55
CA PRO A 72 -2.73 -8.28 25.23
C PRO A 72 -1.50 -7.66 24.58
N ALA A 73 -1.59 -6.37 24.27
CA ALA A 73 -0.41 -5.59 23.94
C ALA A 73 0.48 -5.61 25.19
N ASP A 74 1.61 -6.31 25.13
CA ASP A 74 2.70 -6.07 26.05
C ASP A 74 3.05 -4.58 25.91
N THR A 75 2.63 -3.86 26.94
CA THR A 75 2.82 -2.43 27.12
C THR A 75 4.33 -2.20 27.08
N TRP A 76 4.83 -1.62 25.99
CA TRP A 76 6.21 -1.15 25.88
C TRP A 76 6.43 0.11 26.75
N LEU A 77 6.15 -0.02 28.04
CA LEU A 77 6.43 0.93 29.10
C LEU A 77 7.03 0.13 30.26
N ASP A 78 8.29 -0.22 30.10
CA ASP A 78 9.31 -0.28 31.17
C ASP A 78 10.56 0.44 30.63
#